data_AF-A0A345NVI7-F1
#
_entry.id   AF-A0A345NVI7-F1
#
_cell.length_a   1.000
_cell.length_b   1.000
_cell.length_c   1.000
_cell.angle_alpha   90.00
_cell.angle_beta   90.00
_cell.angle_gamma   90.00
#
_symmetry.space_group_name_H-M   'P 1'
#
loop_
_entity.id
_entity.type
_entity.pdbx_description
1 polymer ?
#
loop_
_entity_poly.entity_id
_entity_poly.type
_entity_poly.pdbx_seq_one_letter_code
_entity_poly.pdbx_strand_id
1 'polypeptide(L)' 'MKGLLSGMVAVIAGVIMLAGPVGIYIVGLLLIGIIFWSFLLLLDIHKHTVPATANDAKDAYERYMIERAEKEANE' A
#
# COMPACT_ATOMS: atom_id res chain seq x y z
N MET A 1 3.77 -27.20 6.14
CA MET A 1 2.51 -26.87 5.43
C MET A 1 2.64 -25.70 4.45
N LYS A 2 3.34 -24.60 4.76
CA LYS A 2 3.47 -23.43 3.88
C LYS A 2 4.08 -23.72 2.48
N GLY A 3 5.11 -24.57 2.42
CA GLY A 3 5.75 -24.92 1.14
C GLY A 3 4.90 -25.75 0.20
N LEU A 4 4.02 -26.61 0.74
CA LEU A 4 3.14 -27.47 -0.06
C LEU A 4 2.03 -26.65 -0.73
N LEU A 5 1.48 -25.67 0.00
CA LEU A 5 0.51 -24.72 -0.52
C LEU A 5 1.13 -23.83 -1.62
N SER A 6 2.35 -23.34 -1.39
CA SER A 6 3.10 -22.55 -2.37
C SER A 6 3.38 -23.36 -3.65
N GLY A 7 3.74 -24.64 -3.52
CA GLY A 7 3.94 -25.54 -4.66
C GLY A 7 2.67 -25.77 -5.47
N MET A 8 1.53 -26.00 -4.81
CA MET A 8 0.25 -26.18 -5.50
C MET A 8 -0.18 -24.93 -6.28
N VAL A 9 0.01 -23.73 -5.70
CA VAL A 9 -0.29 -22.46 -6.37
C VAL A 9 0.60 -22.28 -7.61
N ALA A 10 1.89 -22.62 -7.54
CA ALA A 10 2.80 -22.52 -8.67
C ALA A 10 2.43 -23.47 -9.81
N VAL A 11 2.03 -24.70 -9.49
CA VAL A 11 1.59 -25.69 -10.48
C VAL A 11 0.29 -25.24 -11.15
N ILE A 12 -0.69 -24.75 -10.38
CA ILE A 12 -1.96 -24.26 -10.93
C ILE A 12 -1.72 -23.02 -11.81
N ALA A 13 -0.87 -22.08 -11.38
CA ALA A 13 -0.51 -20.92 -12.20
C ALA A 13 0.20 -21.31 -13.50
N GLY A 14 1.09 -22.31 -13.46
CA GLY A 14 1.76 -22.85 -14.64
C GLY A 14 0.78 -23.54 -15.60
N VAL A 15 -0.18 -24.32 -15.09
CA VAL A 15 -1.22 -24.96 -15.91
C VAL A 15 -2.14 -23.92 -16.54
N ILE A 16 -2.48 -22.84 -15.82
CA ILE A 16 -3.28 -21.73 -16.36
C ILE A 16 -2.54 -21.04 -17.52
N MET A 17 -1.22 -20.89 -17.47
CA MET A 17 -0.44 -20.33 -18.60
C MET A 17 -0.50 -21.19 -19.86
N LEU A 18 -0.69 -22.51 -19.75
CA LEU A 18 -0.81 -23.41 -20.90
C LEU A 18 -2.17 -23.31 -21.62
N ALA A 19 -3.14 -22.58 -21.06
CA ALA A 19 -4.45 -22.35 -21.67
C ALA A 19 -4.44 -21.31 -22.82
N GLY A 20 -3.26 -20.94 -23.33
CA GLY A 20 -3.11 -20.02 -24.45
C GLY A 20 -3.45 -18.57 -24.09
N PRO A 21 -4.01 -17.76 -25.02
CA PRO A 21 -4.27 -16.33 -24.80
C PRO A 21 -5.11 -16.04 -23.55
N VAL A 22 -6.09 -16.90 -23.27
CA VAL A 22 -7.01 -16.79 -22.11
C VAL A 22 -6.25 -16.94 -20.80
N GLY A 23 -5.28 -17.86 -20.74
CA GLY A 23 -4.43 -18.09 -19.58
C GLY A 23 -3.64 -16.86 -19.16
N ILE A 24 -3.11 -16.12 -20.15
CA ILE A 24 -2.33 -14.89 -19.91
C ILE A 24 -3.20 -13.80 -19.28
N TYR A 25 -4.45 -13.64 -19.73
CA TYR A 25 -5.38 -12.68 -19.13
C TYR A 25 -5.73 -13.04 -17.68
N ILE A 26 -5.94 -14.33 -17.38
CA ILE A 26 -6.23 -14.79 -16.02
C ILE A 26 -5.04 -14.54 -15.09
N VAL A 27 -3.82 -14.87 -15.54
CA VAL A 27 -2.59 -14.60 -14.77
C VAL A 27 -2.40 -13.10 -14.57
N GLY A 28 -2.64 -12.28 -15.60
CA GLY A 28 -2.57 -10.82 -15.50
C GLY A 28 -3.53 -10.26 -14.45
N LEU A 29 -4.78 -10.72 -14.44
CA LEU A 29 -5.79 -10.29 -13.48
C LEU A 29 -5.41 -10.70 -12.05
N LEU A 30 -4.90 -11.92 -11.86
CA LEU A 30 -4.38 -12.39 -10.57
C LEU A 30 -3.20 -11.53 -10.08
N LEU A 31 -2.24 -11.20 -10.95
CA LEU A 31 -1.11 -10.35 -10.58
C LEU A 31 -1.57 -8.95 -10.16
N ILE A 32 -2.50 -8.35 -10.89
CA ILE A 32 -3.07 -7.04 -10.54
C ILE A 32 -3.74 -7.12 -9.16
N GLY A 33 -4.53 -8.17 -8.91
CA GLY A 33 -5.17 -8.39 -7.61
C GLY A 33 -4.17 -8.52 -6.47
N ILE A 34 -3.09 -9.28 -6.67
CA ILE A 34 -2.02 -9.46 -5.67
C ILE A 34 -1.30 -8.14 -5.39
N ILE A 35 -0.98 -7.36 -6.43
CA ILE A 35 -0.32 -6.06 -6.29
C ILE A 35 -1.21 -5.10 -5.52
N PHE A 36 -2.49 -5.00 -5.89
CA PHE A 36 -3.46 -4.14 -5.22
C PHE A 36 -3.62 -4.51 -3.74
N TRP A 37 -3.77 -5.81 -3.45
CA TRP A 37 -3.86 -6.30 -2.07
C TRP A 37 -2.59 -6.00 -1.27
N SER A 38 -1.41 -6.12 -1.88
CA SER A 38 -0.14 -5.79 -1.25
C SER A 38 -0.05 -4.31 -0.87
N PHE A 39 -0.52 -3.41 -1.73
CA PHE A 39 -0.58 -1.98 -1.41
C PHE A 39 -1.55 -1.66 -0.27
N LEU A 40 -2.72 -2.32 -0.22
CA LEU A 40 -3.66 -2.14 0.89
C LEU A 40 -3.05 -2.59 2.23
N LEU A 41 -2.40 -3.76 2.24
CA LEU A 41 -1.69 -4.25 3.42
C LEU A 41 -0.55 -3.31 3.81
N LEU A 42 0.22 -2.81 2.84
CA LEU A 42 1.30 -1.87 3.11
C LEU A 42 0.77 -0.56 3.71
N LEU A 43 -0.36 -0.05 3.20
CA LEU A 43 -1.02 1.13 3.76
C LEU A 43 -1.49 0.89 5.20
N ASP A 44 -2.07 -0.28 5.46
CA ASP A 44 -2.55 -0.65 6.78
C ASP A 44 -1.40 -0.78 7.80
N ILE A 45 -0.32 -1.46 7.39
CA ILE A 45 0.92 -1.53 8.17
C ILE A 45 1.49 -0.13 8.39
N HIS A 46 1.56 0.70 7.35
CA HIS A 46 2.06 2.07 7.47
C HIS A 46 1.26 2.87 8.51
N LYS A 47 -0.08 2.78 8.49
CA LYS A 47 -0.93 3.44 9.50
C LYS A 47 -0.74 2.91 10.92
N HIS A 48 -0.43 1.64 11.08
CA HIS A 48 -0.17 1.03 12.39
C HIS A 48 1.25 1.31 12.92
N THR A 49 2.24 1.35 12.01
CA THR A 49 3.65 1.48 12.37
C THR A 49 4.09 2.93 12.44
N VAL A 50 3.51 3.79 11.60
CA VAL A 50 3.69 5.23 11.66
C VAL A 50 2.50 5.81 12.41
N PRO A 51 2.70 6.27 13.66
CA PRO A 51 1.62 6.87 14.43
C PRO A 51 1.00 8.04 13.67
N ALA A 52 -0.31 8.25 13.83
CA ALA A 52 -1.05 9.38 13.24
C ALA A 52 -0.49 10.77 13.61
N THR A 53 0.47 10.82 14.55
CA THR A 53 1.34 11.97 14.81
C THR A 53 2.29 12.31 13.67
N ALA A 54 2.25 11.62 12.51
CA ALA A 54 2.85 12.13 11.27
C ALA A 54 2.24 13.49 10.85
N ASN A 55 1.08 13.87 11.41
CA ASN A 55 0.58 15.24 11.37
C ASN A 55 1.40 16.22 12.22
N ASP A 56 2.40 15.83 13.02
CA ASP A 56 3.25 16.76 13.77
C ASP A 56 3.90 17.77 12.85
N ALA A 57 4.30 17.37 11.64
CA ALA A 57 4.86 18.32 10.68
C ALA A 57 3.82 19.36 10.23
N LYS A 58 2.57 18.94 10.03
CA LYS A 58 1.47 19.82 9.63
C LYS A 58 1.05 20.71 10.80
N ASP A 59 0.83 20.14 11.98
CA ASP A 59 0.47 20.84 13.22
C ASP A 59 1.58 21.80 13.68
N ALA A 60 2.86 21.45 13.49
CA ALA A 60 3.98 22.34 13.79
C ALA A 60 4.05 23.49 12.79
N TYR A 61 3.81 23.22 11.50
CA TYR A 61 3.72 24.27 10.48
C TYR A 61 2.54 25.20 10.74
N GLU A 62 1.37 24.66 11.07
CA GLU A 62 0.17 25.44 11.35
C GLU A 62 0.36 26.31 12.61
N ARG A 63 0.97 25.78 13.67
CA ARG A 63 1.39 26.55 14.84
C ARG A 63 2.38 27.67 14.51
N TYR A 64 3.40 27.38 13.71
CA TYR A 64 4.38 28.39 13.28
C TYR A 64 3.73 29.54 12.49
N MET A 65 2.81 29.22 11.58
CA MET A 65 2.11 30.21 10.78
C MET A 65 1.21 31.11 11.63
N ILE A 66 0.53 30.56 12.64
CA ILE A 66 -0.27 31.33 13.60
C ILE A 66 0.61 32.27 14.42
N GLU A 67 1.71 31.76 14.99
CA GLU A 67 2.61 32.55 15.83
C GLU A 67 3.28 33.69 15.04
N ARG A 68 3.55 33.45 13.75
CA ARG A 68 4.07 34.47 12.84
C ARG A 68 3.01 35.56 12.54
N ALA A 69 1.76 35.17 12.27
CA ALA A 69 0.69 36.13 12.01
C ALA A 69 0.36 36.99 13.24
N GLU A 70 0.43 36.43 14.45
CA GLU A 70 0.28 37.20 15.70
C GLU A 70 1.41 38.21 15.91
N LYS A 71 2.65 37.86 15.58
CA LYS A 71 3.80 38.80 15.65
C LYS A 71 3.66 39.94 14.64
N GLU A 72 3.28 39.63 13.41
CA GLU A 72 3.08 40.64 12.35
C GLU A 72 1.87 41.56 12.61
N ALA A 73 0.88 41.12 13.40
CA ALA A 73 -0.30 41.93 13.74
C ALA A 73 -0.09 42.84 14.97
N ASN A 74 0.97 42.63 15.75
CA ASN A 74 1.27 43.35 16.99
C ASN A 74 2.48 44.31 16.86
N GLU A 75 3.04 44.42 15.65
CA GLU A 75 3.98 45.47 15.18
C GLU A 75 3.22 46.56 14.42
#